data_AF-A0A5S5BZ75-F1
#
_entry.id   AF-A0A5S5BZ75-F1
#
_cell.length_a   1.000
_cell.length_b   1.000
_cell.length_c   1.000
_cell.angle_alpha   90.00
_cell.angle_beta   90.00
_cell.angle_gamma   90.00
#
_symmetry.space_group_name_H-M   'P 1'
#
loop_
_entity.id
_entity.type
_entity.pdbx_description
1 polymer ?
#
loop_
_entity_poly.entity_id
_entity_poly.type
_entity_poly.pdbx_seq_one_letter_code
_entity_poly.pdbx_strand_id
1 'polypeptide(L)' 'MKIYVVLAFTEDGMENVYVGSDEERALAMTLDDAEGADALFVEIWEDGEKTDDYRLV' A
#
# COMPACT_ATOMS: atom_id res chain seq x y z
N MET A 1 2.47 9.77 -14.26
CA MET A 1 3.36 8.65 -13.78
C MET A 1 2.71 8.04 -12.56
N LYS A 2 2.56 6.71 -12.50
CA LYS A 2 1.88 6.05 -11.38
C LYS A 2 2.81 5.79 -10.19
N ILE A 3 2.31 6.00 -8.99
CA ILE A 3 2.93 5.63 -7.72
C ILE A 3 1.94 4.76 -6.95
N TYR A 4 2.44 3.66 -6.40
CA TYR A 4 1.73 2.75 -5.53
C TYR A 4 2.23 2.98 -4.11
N VAL A 5 1.31 3.28 -3.21
CA VAL A 5 1.57 3.44 -1.78
C VAL A 5 0.89 2.29 -1.07
N VAL A 6 1.64 1.42 -0.41
CA VAL A 6 1.06 0.36 0.42
C VAL A 6 1.06 0.84 1.87
N LEU A 7 -0.12 0.78 2.48
CA LEU A 7 -0.41 1.18 3.84
C LEU A 7 -0.68 -0.05 4.69
N ALA A 8 0.04 -0.20 5.80
CA ALA A 8 -0.25 -1.16 6.85
C ALA A 8 -1.20 -0.54 7.87
N PHE A 9 -2.29 -1.24 8.15
CA PHE A 9 -3.20 -0.92 9.23
C PHE A 9 -2.79 -1.72 10.47
N THR A 10 -2.46 -1.02 11.55
CA THR A 10 -2.01 -1.56 12.83
C THR A 10 -2.86 -0.98 13.96
N GLU A 11 -2.66 -1.45 15.20
CA GLU A 11 -3.29 -0.87 16.40
C GLU A 11 -2.96 0.63 16.58
N ASP A 12 -1.79 1.06 16.12
CA ASP A 12 -1.30 2.45 16.25
C ASP A 12 -1.77 3.36 15.11
N GLY A 13 -2.35 2.80 14.03
CA GLY A 13 -2.94 3.56 12.93
C GLY A 13 -2.57 3.01 11.55
N MET A 14 -2.28 3.92 10.61
CA MET A 14 -1.90 3.59 9.24
C MET A 14 -0.47 4.04 8.97
N GLU A 15 0.37 3.14 8.47
CA GLU A 15 1.78 3.41 8.16
C GLU A 15 2.12 3.04 6.72
N ASN A 16 2.92 3.87 6.04
CA ASN A 16 3.40 3.56 4.69
C ASN A 16 4.52 2.52 4.77
N VAL A 17 4.27 1.31 4.27
CA VAL A 17 5.26 0.22 4.22
C VAL A 17 5.95 0.12 2.85
N TYR A 18 5.34 0.70 1.81
CA TYR A 18 5.95 0.83 0.50
C TYR A 18 5.47 2.08 -0.23
N VAL A 19 6.39 2.73 -0.94
CA VAL A 19 6.10 3.83 -1.88
C VAL A 19 7.00 3.65 -3.09
N GLY A 20 6.41 3.42 -4.27
CA GLY A 20 7.19 3.22 -5.48
C GLY A 20 6.35 3.09 -6.74
N SER A 21 7.00 2.99 -7.90
CA SER A 21 6.34 2.85 -9.20
C SER A 21 6.24 1.40 -9.70
N ASP A 22 6.77 0.43 -8.95
CA ASP A 22 6.66 -1.00 -9.28
C ASP A 22 5.33 -1.55 -8.76
N GLU A 23 4.40 -1.76 -9.71
CA GLU A 23 3.06 -2.30 -9.46
C GLU A 23 3.12 -3.75 -8.98
N GLU A 24 3.89 -4.60 -9.67
CA GLU A 24 3.95 -6.04 -9.37
C GLU A 24 4.44 -6.26 -7.94
N ARG A 25 5.45 -5.50 -7.53
CA ARG A 25 5.93 -5.51 -6.15
C ARG A 25 4.88 -5.02 -5.16
N ALA A 26 4.18 -3.91 -5.45
CA ALA A 26 3.18 -3.36 -4.54
C ALA A 26 2.01 -4.32 -4.32
N LEU A 27 1.54 -4.96 -5.40
CA LEU A 27 0.40 -5.88 -5.37
C LEU A 27 0.76 -7.27 -4.85
N ALA A 28 2.04 -7.64 -4.85
CA ALA A 28 2.52 -8.88 -4.26
C ALA A 28 2.77 -8.80 -2.75
N MET A 29 2.65 -7.62 -2.13
CA MET A 29 2.84 -7.47 -0.69
C MET A 29 1.77 -8.22 0.10
N THR A 30 2.20 -8.85 1.18
CA THR A 30 1.37 -9.65 2.09
C THR A 30 1.55 -9.20 3.53
N LEU A 31 0.69 -9.68 4.44
CA LEU A 31 0.82 -9.37 5.87
C LEU A 31 2.16 -9.85 6.46
N ASP A 32 2.79 -10.89 5.89
CA ASP A 32 4.10 -11.35 6.32
C ASP A 32 5.22 -10.32 6.03
N ASP A 33 4.97 -9.40 5.08
CA ASP A 33 5.89 -8.30 4.75
C ASP A 33 5.71 -7.06 5.65
N ALA A 34 4.67 -7.04 6.49
CA ALA A 34 4.29 -5.92 7.35
C ALA A 34 3.98 -6.41 8.78
N GLU A 35 5.05 -6.55 9.58
CA GLU A 35 4.95 -7.06 10.95
C GLU A 35 3.96 -6.26 11.80
N GLY A 36 3.02 -6.95 12.45
CA GLY A 36 2.00 -6.33 13.30
C GLY A 36 0.85 -5.66 12.54
N ALA A 37 0.77 -5.82 11.22
CA ALA A 37 -0.36 -5.35 10.43
C ALA A 37 -1.55 -6.31 10.50
N ASP A 38 -2.74 -5.74 10.67
CA ASP A 38 -4.03 -6.45 10.58
C ASP A 38 -4.58 -6.45 9.14
N ALA A 39 -4.19 -5.45 8.34
CA ALA A 39 -4.59 -5.32 6.94
C ALA A 39 -3.58 -4.49 6.15
N LEU A 40 -3.55 -4.71 4.83
CA LEU A 40 -2.83 -3.88 3.87
C LEU A 40 -3.80 -3.23 2.89
N PHE A 41 -3.51 -1.98 2.54
CA PHE A 41 -4.20 -1.24 1.50
C PHE A 41 -3.18 -0.74 0.49
N VAL A 42 -3.55 -0.68 -0.77
CA VAL A 42 -2.78 0.00 -1.80
C VAL A 42 -3.55 1.23 -2.27
N GLU A 43 -2.88 2.36 -2.31
CA GLU A 43 -3.35 3.56 -2.99
C GLU A 43 -2.57 3.75 -4.29
N ILE A 44 -3.30 4.07 -5.36
CA ILE A 44 -2.73 4.39 -6.66
C ILE A 44 -2.83 5.88 -6.86
N TRP A 45 -1.68 6.50 -7.13
CA TRP A 45 -1.52 7.92 -7.35
C TRP A 45 -1.02 8.18 -8.76
N GLU A 46 -1.62 9.14 -9.46
CA GLU A 46 -1.20 9.57 -10.79
C GLU A 46 -1.28 11.10 -10.90
N ASP A 47 -0.22 11.70 -11.43
CA ASP A 47 -0.11 13.15 -11.65
C ASP A 47 -0.39 14.02 -10.41
N GLY A 48 -0.04 13.48 -9.24
CA GLY A 48 -0.16 14.17 -7.95
C GLY A 48 -1.51 13.99 -7.25
N GLU A 49 -2.43 13.23 -7.84
CA GLU A 49 -3.75 12.96 -7.27
C GLU A 49 -3.94 11.46 -7.04
N LYS A 50 -4.70 11.10 -6.00
CA LYS A 50 -5.10 9.71 -5.77
C LYS A 50 -6.19 9.33 -6.77
N THR A 51 -5.97 8.27 -7.52
CA THR A 51 -6.89 7.80 -8.56
C THR A 51 -7.67 6.55 -8.16
N ASP A 52 -7.10 5.72 -7.28
CA ASP A 52 -7.75 4.51 -6.78
C ASP A 52 -7.18 4.09 -5.41
N ASP A 53 -7.93 3.28 -4.66
CA ASP A 53 -7.45 2.56 -3.49
C ASP A 53 -8.28 1.31 -3.20
N TYR A 54 -7.59 0.26 -2.74
CA TYR A 54 -8.25 -0.99 -2.34
C TYR A 54 -7.42 -1.78 -1.35
N ARG A 55 -8.10 -2.71 -0.65
CA ARG A 55 -7.47 -3.64 0.28
C ARG A 55 -6.74 -4.74 -0.48
N LEU A 56 -5.49 -5.04 -0.07
CA LEU A 56 -4.75 -6.21 -0.52
C LEU A 56 -5.23 -7.47 0.23
N VAL A 57 -5.32 -8.60 -0.48
CA VAL A 57 -5.95 -9.85 0.01
C VAL A 57 -4.91 -10.91 0.30
#